data_AF-A0A836UBB0-F1
#
_entry.id   AF-A0A836UBB0-F1
#
_cell.length_a   1.000
_cell.length_b   1.000
_cell.length_c   1.000
_cell.angle_alpha   90.00
_cell.angle_beta   90.00
_cell.angle_gamma   90.00
#
_symmetry.space_group_name_H-M   'P 1'
#
loop_
_entity.id
_entity.type
_entity.pdbx_description
1 polymer ?
#
loop_
_entity_poly.entity_id
_entity_poly.type
_entity_poly.pdbx_seq_one_letter_code
_entity_poly.pdbx_strand_id
1 'polypeptide(L)'
;MSRFGLLPLLVTMSLMSRGADAVDIEGAEVIDYFGYSGCIALENEHTRVILTTHGGRILEYSRDGENAIHLDPVQEGWVYVPGEPTVDPTGGRLDIGPEAIIPRRPELWLGQWQVPAPRD
;
A
#
# COMPACT_ATOMS: atom_id res chain seq x y z
N MET A 1 43.77 35.07 33.12
CA MET A 1 42.79 34.01 33.46
C MET A 1 41.43 34.41 32.89
N SER A 2 40.75 33.46 32.23
CA SER A 2 39.33 33.47 31.76
C SER A 2 38.94 34.51 30.70
N ARG A 3 38.79 34.18 29.40
CA ARG A 3 37.70 33.41 28.72
C ARG A 3 36.31 33.99 28.92
N PHE A 4 35.72 34.56 27.85
CA PHE A 4 34.30 34.38 27.51
C PHE A 4 34.14 34.51 25.98
N GLY A 5 34.00 33.37 25.30
CA GLY A 5 33.58 33.30 23.90
C GLY A 5 32.06 33.31 23.84
N LEU A 6 31.50 34.12 22.94
CA LEU A 6 30.09 34.01 22.53
C LEU A 6 29.93 32.75 21.67
N LEU A 7 29.02 31.87 22.05
CA LEU A 7 28.53 30.77 21.22
C LEU A 7 27.08 31.12 20.83
N PRO A 8 26.71 31.14 19.54
CA PRO A 8 25.33 31.41 19.13
C PRO A 8 24.44 30.19 19.41
N LEU A 9 23.26 30.46 19.96
CA LEU A 9 22.20 29.49 20.23
C LEU A 9 21.51 29.12 18.90
N LEU A 10 21.71 27.89 18.43
CA LEU A 10 20.97 27.35 17.29
C LEU A 10 19.60 26.85 17.76
N VAL A 11 18.52 27.49 17.32
CA VAL A 11 17.15 27.00 17.56
C VAL A 11 16.78 26.03 16.44
N THR A 12 16.68 24.73 16.76
CA THR A 12 16.12 23.72 15.87
C THR A 12 14.61 23.86 15.81
N MET A 13 14.07 24.29 14.67
CA MET A 13 12.64 24.34 14.41
C MET A 13 12.18 22.92 14.04
N SER A 14 11.61 22.19 14.98
CA SER A 14 11.01 20.89 14.72
C SER A 14 9.76 21.07 13.87
N LEU A 15 9.82 20.59 12.63
CA LEU A 15 8.68 20.51 11.73
C LEU A 15 7.73 19.43 12.27
N MET A 16 6.67 19.85 12.97
CA MET A 16 5.58 18.93 13.34
C MET A 16 4.81 18.61 12.05
N SER A 17 5.05 17.42 11.50
CA SER A 17 4.23 16.85 10.45
C SER A 17 2.80 16.73 10.98
N ARG A 18 1.88 17.48 10.39
CA ARG A 18 0.45 17.35 10.66
C ARG A 18 -0.02 16.10 9.92
N GLY A 19 -0.11 14.97 10.62
CA GLY A 19 -0.77 13.79 10.09
C GLY A 19 -2.18 14.18 9.65
N ALA A 20 -2.58 13.78 8.45
CA ALA A 20 -3.98 13.86 8.07
C ALA A 20 -4.78 13.06 9.11
N ASP A 21 -5.81 13.66 9.70
CA ASP A 21 -6.75 12.92 10.54
C ASP A 21 -7.37 11.82 9.67
N ALA A 22 -6.98 10.58 9.93
CA ALA A 22 -7.59 9.43 9.28
C ALA A 22 -9.02 9.34 9.82
N VAL A 23 -10.01 9.45 8.93
CA VAL A 23 -11.38 9.09 9.28
C VAL A 23 -11.37 7.59 9.57
N ASP A 24 -11.75 7.23 10.79
CA ASP A 24 -11.98 5.84 11.17
C ASP A 24 -13.22 5.36 10.42
N ILE A 25 -13.02 4.54 9.39
CA ILE A 25 -14.10 3.98 8.59
C ILE A 25 -14.42 2.62 9.19
N GLU A 26 -15.64 2.46 9.71
CA GLU A 26 -16.09 1.18 10.26
C GLU A 26 -15.88 0.05 9.27
N GLY A 27 -15.25 -1.04 9.72
CA GLY A 27 -14.92 -2.20 8.89
C GLY A 27 -13.67 -2.02 8.03
N ALA A 28 -12.91 -0.93 8.17
CA ALA A 28 -11.62 -0.77 7.48
C ALA A 28 -10.45 -0.73 8.48
N GLU A 29 -9.41 -1.52 8.22
CA GLU A 29 -8.20 -1.58 9.04
C GLU A 29 -6.93 -1.63 8.18
N VAL A 30 -5.85 -1.03 8.67
CA VAL A 30 -4.52 -1.18 8.09
C VAL A 30 -3.81 -2.36 8.75
N ILE A 31 -3.42 -3.37 7.96
CA ILE A 31 -2.80 -4.61 8.45
C ILE A 31 -1.52 -4.96 7.68
N ASP A 32 -0.72 -5.85 8.25
CA ASP A 32 0.33 -6.57 7.52
C ASP A 32 -0.26 -7.89 6.99
N TYR A 33 -0.06 -8.19 5.70
CA TYR A 33 -0.58 -9.39 5.08
C TYR A 33 0.26 -9.85 3.89
N PHE A 34 0.53 -11.16 3.83
CA PHE A 34 1.24 -11.81 2.71
C PHE A 34 2.57 -11.13 2.33
N GLY A 35 3.38 -10.81 3.35
CA GLY A 35 4.69 -10.17 3.20
C GLY A 35 4.65 -8.66 2.91
N TYR A 36 3.46 -8.05 2.87
CA TYR A 36 3.30 -6.61 2.64
C TYR A 36 2.82 -5.90 3.90
N SER A 37 3.38 -4.73 4.17
CA SER A 37 2.92 -3.84 5.22
C SER A 37 1.93 -2.82 4.69
N GLY A 38 0.99 -2.38 5.53
CA GLY A 38 0.07 -1.29 5.17
C GLY A 38 -1.01 -1.71 4.16
N CYS A 39 -1.35 -3.00 4.13
CA CYS A 39 -2.52 -3.48 3.40
C CYS A 39 -3.80 -2.93 4.03
N ILE A 40 -4.85 -2.80 3.22
CA ILE A 40 -6.17 -2.37 3.69
C ILE A 40 -7.08 -3.59 3.77
N ALA A 41 -7.49 -3.96 4.97
CA ALA A 41 -8.56 -4.91 5.21
C ALA A 41 -9.90 -4.16 5.21
N LEU A 42 -10.86 -4.67 4.44
CA LEU A 42 -12.25 -4.23 4.44
C LEU A 42 -13.12 -5.42 4.83
N GLU A 43 -13.91 -5.30 5.89
CA GLU A 43 -14.68 -6.40 6.45
C GLU A 43 -16.10 -5.96 6.84
N ASN A 44 -17.06 -6.84 6.58
CA ASN A 44 -18.42 -6.77 7.09
C ASN A 44 -18.91 -8.17 7.48
N GLU A 45 -20.21 -8.31 7.79
CA GLU A 45 -20.80 -9.58 8.24
C GLU A 45 -20.50 -10.80 7.34
N HIS A 46 -20.37 -10.59 6.03
CA HIS A 46 -20.27 -11.69 5.05
C HIS A 46 -19.00 -11.67 4.21
N THR A 47 -18.35 -10.51 4.09
CA THR A 47 -17.29 -10.30 3.10
C THR A 47 -16.07 -9.72 3.76
N ARG A 48 -14.91 -10.26 3.37
CA ARG A 48 -13.60 -9.73 3.73
C ARG A 48 -12.74 -9.55 2.49
N VAL A 49 -12.15 -8.38 2.35
CA VAL A 49 -11.28 -8.03 1.23
C VAL A 49 -9.97 -7.49 1.78
N ILE A 50 -8.83 -7.98 1.27
CA ILE A 50 -7.53 -7.37 1.56
C ILE A 50 -6.97 -6.77 0.27
N LEU A 51 -6.61 -5.49 0.33
CA LEU A 51 -5.98 -4.75 -0.75
C LEU A 51 -4.51 -4.47 -0.40
N THR A 52 -3.63 -4.57 -1.39
CA THR A 52 -2.25 -4.09 -1.28
C THR A 52 -2.00 -2.91 -2.20
N THR A 53 -1.10 -2.03 -1.77
CA THR A 53 -0.58 -0.96 -2.61
C THR A 53 0.38 -1.49 -3.69
N HIS A 54 0.86 -2.72 -3.60
CA HIS A 54 1.76 -3.30 -4.60
C HIS A 54 0.96 -3.85 -5.79
N GLY A 55 1.05 -3.19 -6.94
CA GLY A 55 0.31 -3.55 -8.16
C GLY A 55 -1.20 -3.40 -8.06
N GLY A 56 -1.72 -2.76 -7.00
CA GLY A 56 -3.15 -2.57 -6.77
C GLY A 56 -3.91 -3.89 -6.63
N ARG A 57 -3.25 -4.92 -6.08
CA ARG A 57 -3.80 -6.29 -6.04
C ARG A 57 -4.79 -6.48 -4.91
N ILE A 58 -5.75 -7.37 -5.17
CA ILE A 58 -6.63 -7.96 -4.16
C ILE A 58 -5.94 -9.22 -3.66
N LEU A 59 -5.49 -9.24 -2.41
CA LEU A 59 -4.83 -10.41 -1.81
C LEU A 59 -5.84 -11.40 -1.22
N GLU A 60 -7.05 -10.93 -0.92
CA GLU A 60 -8.14 -11.76 -0.43
C GLU A 60 -9.47 -11.20 -0.91
N TYR A 61 -10.36 -12.10 -1.29
CA TYR A 61 -11.78 -11.82 -1.47
C TYR A 61 -12.52 -13.03 -0.91
N SER A 62 -12.88 -12.94 0.36
CA SER A 62 -13.57 -14.00 1.10
C SER A 62 -15.04 -13.69 1.22
N ARG A 63 -15.88 -14.69 0.98
CA ARG A 63 -17.31 -14.64 1.29
C ARG A 63 -17.67 -15.80 2.22
N ASP A 64 -18.27 -15.47 3.36
CA ASP A 64 -18.63 -16.44 4.40
C ASP A 64 -17.43 -17.34 4.83
N GLY A 65 -16.22 -16.75 4.85
CA GLY A 65 -14.97 -17.42 5.22
C GLY A 65 -14.22 -18.14 4.10
N GLU A 66 -14.79 -18.21 2.88
CA GLU A 66 -14.13 -18.86 1.72
C GLU A 66 -13.46 -17.83 0.80
N ASN A 67 -12.12 -17.85 0.74
CA ASN A 67 -11.32 -16.96 -0.12
C ASN A 67 -11.27 -17.46 -1.57
N ALA A 68 -11.64 -16.59 -2.51
CA ALA A 68 -11.58 -16.87 -3.95
C ALA A 68 -10.21 -16.54 -4.59
N ILE A 69 -9.31 -15.88 -3.86
CA ILE A 69 -8.03 -15.39 -4.39
C ILE A 69 -6.93 -16.41 -4.13
N HIS A 70 -6.26 -16.85 -5.20
CA HIS A 70 -5.05 -17.65 -5.09
C HIS A 70 -3.83 -16.76 -4.79
N LEU A 71 -3.01 -17.21 -3.85
CA LEU A 71 -1.72 -16.61 -3.51
C LEU A 71 -0.61 -17.64 -3.70
N ASP A 72 0.36 -17.32 -4.56
CA ASP A 72 1.57 -18.13 -4.76
C ASP A 72 2.61 -17.78 -3.68
N PRO A 73 2.92 -18.68 -2.73
CA PRO A 73 3.83 -18.37 -1.61
C PRO A 73 5.23 -17.93 -2.05
N VAL A 74 5.67 -18.28 -3.26
CA VAL A 74 6.99 -17.85 -3.78
C VAL A 74 7.02 -16.33 -4.03
N GLN A 75 5.86 -15.70 -4.18
CA GLN A 75 5.71 -14.27 -4.45
C GLN A 75 5.36 -13.46 -3.20
N GLU A 76 5.41 -14.06 -2.00
CA GLU A 76 5.18 -13.35 -0.75
C GLU A 76 6.15 -12.16 -0.61
N GLY A 77 5.61 -10.96 -0.41
CA GLY A 77 6.40 -9.73 -0.31
C GLY A 77 7.17 -9.33 -1.58
N TRP A 78 6.85 -9.89 -2.76
CA TRP A 78 7.50 -9.50 -4.01
C TRP A 78 7.16 -8.06 -4.40
N VAL A 79 8.18 -7.27 -4.74
CA VAL A 79 8.00 -5.87 -5.15
C VAL A 79 8.63 -5.60 -6.51
N TYR A 80 7.98 -4.77 -7.30
CA TYR A 80 8.49 -4.35 -8.61
C TYR A 80 9.70 -3.42 -8.46
N VAL A 81 10.78 -3.78 -9.15
CA VAL A 81 11.97 -2.94 -9.31
C VAL A 81 12.14 -2.63 -10.80
N PRO A 82 12.05 -1.36 -11.22
CA PRO A 82 12.23 -0.98 -12.62
C PRO A 82 13.59 -1.42 -13.17
N GLY A 83 13.57 -2.13 -14.31
CA GLY A 83 14.77 -2.64 -14.97
C GLY A 83 15.13 -4.09 -14.62
N GLU A 84 14.53 -4.66 -13.57
CA GLU A 84 14.71 -6.06 -13.20
C GLU A 84 13.68 -6.98 -13.89
N PRO A 85 13.96 -8.30 -13.99
CA PRO A 85 12.97 -9.27 -14.43
C PRO A 85 11.67 -9.19 -13.62
N THR A 86 10.55 -9.34 -14.31
CA THR A 86 9.20 -9.27 -13.71
C THR A 86 8.56 -10.65 -13.64
N VAL A 87 7.61 -10.80 -12.73
CA VAL A 87 6.71 -11.96 -12.63
C VAL A 87 5.30 -11.55 -13.06
N ASP A 88 4.40 -12.51 -13.23
CA ASP A 88 2.96 -12.23 -13.18
C ASP A 88 2.53 -12.27 -11.71
N PRO A 89 2.22 -11.10 -11.09
CA PRO A 89 1.93 -11.05 -9.66
C PRO A 89 0.68 -11.84 -9.30
N THR A 90 0.79 -12.58 -8.21
CA THR A 90 -0.34 -13.24 -7.57
C THR A 90 -1.38 -12.23 -7.05
N GLY A 91 -2.53 -12.73 -6.61
CA GLY A 91 -3.67 -11.92 -6.21
C GLY A 91 -4.57 -11.49 -7.38
N GLY A 92 -5.79 -11.08 -7.04
CA GLY A 92 -6.77 -10.57 -7.98
C GLY A 92 -6.40 -9.21 -8.55
N ARG A 93 -6.90 -8.91 -9.76
CA ARG A 93 -6.66 -7.65 -10.47
C ARG A 93 -7.99 -7.03 -10.88
N LEU A 94 -8.06 -5.70 -10.81
CA LEU A 94 -9.16 -4.93 -11.37
C LEU A 94 -8.70 -4.37 -12.72
N ASP A 95 -9.15 -5.01 -13.79
CA ASP A 95 -8.66 -4.71 -15.13
C ASP A 95 -9.25 -3.40 -15.66
N ILE A 96 -8.34 -2.53 -16.13
CA ILE A 96 -8.66 -1.30 -16.83
C ILE A 96 -8.32 -1.51 -18.31
N GLY A 97 -9.34 -1.49 -19.17
CA GLY A 97 -9.20 -1.68 -20.62
C GLY A 97 -9.21 -0.38 -21.42
N PRO A 98 -8.87 -0.42 -22.73
CA PRO A 98 -8.43 -1.59 -23.51
C PRO A 98 -6.91 -1.82 -23.47
N GLU A 99 -6.46 -2.84 -22.74
CA GLU A 99 -5.03 -3.11 -22.48
C GLU A 99 -4.23 -3.40 -23.76
N ALA A 100 -4.86 -4.02 -24.77
CA ALA A 100 -4.17 -4.47 -25.99
C ALA A 100 -3.70 -3.34 -26.93
N ILE A 101 -4.29 -2.14 -26.83
CA ILE A 101 -4.03 -1.03 -27.77
C ILE A 101 -3.36 0.18 -27.13
N ILE A 102 -3.11 0.14 -25.82
CA ILE A 102 -2.41 1.20 -25.10
C ILE A 102 -0.92 0.86 -24.96
N PRO A 103 -0.02 1.86 -24.84
CA PRO A 103 1.38 1.62 -24.52
C PRO A 103 1.50 0.78 -23.25
N ARG A 104 2.52 -0.09 -23.18
CA ARG A 104 2.81 -0.86 -21.97
C ARG A 104 3.05 0.08 -20.79
N ARG A 105 2.35 -0.16 -19.68
CA ARG A 105 2.48 0.57 -18.42
C ARG A 105 2.76 -0.41 -17.27
N PRO A 106 4.00 -0.93 -17.13
CA PRO A 106 4.33 -1.86 -16.04
C PRO A 106 3.97 -1.30 -14.66
N GLU A 107 4.13 0.01 -14.46
CA GLU A 107 3.84 0.69 -13.19
C GLU A 107 2.36 0.60 -12.80
N LEU A 108 1.44 0.52 -13.78
CA LEU A 108 0.01 0.35 -13.51
C LEU A 108 -0.26 -0.99 -12.82
N TRP A 109 0.41 -2.05 -13.26
CA TRP A 109 0.10 -3.43 -12.85
C TRP A 109 1.04 -4.00 -11.79
N LEU A 110 2.23 -3.41 -11.65
CA LEU A 110 3.32 -3.88 -10.80
C LEU A 110 3.77 -2.82 -9.79
N GLY A 111 3.53 -1.53 -10.07
CA GLY A 111 4.05 -0.41 -9.30
C GLY A 111 3.30 -0.13 -8.01
N GLN A 112 3.76 0.89 -7.29
CA GLN A 112 3.17 1.32 -6.03
C GLN A 112 1.92 2.19 -6.26
N TRP A 113 0.81 1.76 -5.67
CA TRP A 113 -0.45 2.49 -5.58
C TRP A 113 -0.52 3.29 -4.28
N GLN A 114 -1.40 4.29 -4.26
CA GLN A 114 -1.68 5.09 -3.07
C GLN A 114 -3.13 4.89 -2.68
N VAL A 115 -3.38 4.74 -1.38
CA VAL A 115 -4.72 4.79 -0.82
C VAL A 115 -5.04 6.27 -0.58
N PRO A 116 -5.97 6.88 -1.34
CA PRO A 116 -6.36 8.27 -1.09
C PRO A 116 -7.09 8.36 0.25
N ALA A 117 -6.99 9.52 0.90
CA ALA A 117 -7.78 9.79 2.10
C ALA A 117 -9.29 9.61 1.80
N PRO A 118 -10.10 9.14 2.77
CA PRO A 118 -11.54 9.08 2.65
C PRO A 118 -12.08 10.44 2.19
N ARG A 119 -12.98 10.44 1.20
CA ARG A 119 -13.69 11.65 0.77
C ARG A 119 -14.99 11.75 1.57
N ASP A 120 -15.21 12.93 2.13
CA ASP A 120 -16.39 13.41 2.82
C ASP A 120 -17.63 13.53 1.92
#